data_AF-A0A564ZBQ4-F1
#
_entry.id   AF-A0A564ZBQ4-F1
#
_cell.length_a   1.000
_cell.length_b   1.000
_cell.length_c   1.000
_cell.angle_alpha   90.00
_cell.angle_beta   90.00
_cell.angle_gamma   90.00
#
_symmetry.space_group_name_H-M   'P 1'
#
loop_
_entity.id
_entity.type
_entity.pdbx_description
1 polymer ?
#
loop_
_entity_poly.entity_id
_entity_poly.type
_entity_poly.pdbx_seq_one_letter_code
_entity_poly.pdbx_strand_id
1 'polypeptide(L)' 'MNNLEIINPDTKSNCFSCFRGMRVRRERLDIFINTMEGEEVGAHRIVLSASFPVFGKYLSGNDVVHVQLSRFPHK' A
#
# COMPACT_ATOMS: atom_id res chain seq x y z
N MET A 1 -1.04 -0.97 20.33
CA MET A 1 -1.13 -0.88 18.86
C MET A 1 0.29 -1.02 18.33
N ASN A 2 0.63 -2.22 17.86
CA ASN A 2 1.92 -2.42 17.21
C ASN A 2 1.77 -1.84 15.81
N ASN A 3 2.58 -0.83 15.48
CA ASN A 3 2.63 -0.31 14.13
C ASN A 3 3.21 -1.42 13.25
N LEU A 4 2.35 -2.27 12.68
CA LEU A 4 2.71 -3.26 11.67
C LEU A 4 3.10 -2.50 10.41
N GLU A 5 4.31 -1.97 10.43
CA GLU A 5 4.92 -1.36 9.28
C GLU A 5 5.24 -2.51 8.32
N ILE A 6 4.48 -2.61 7.23
CA ILE A 6 4.76 -3.55 6.15
C ILE A 6 6.06 -3.08 5.48
N ILE A 7 7.19 -3.62 5.93
CA ILE A 7 8.52 -3.30 5.38
C ILE A 7 8.81 -4.28 4.25
N ASN A 8 8.54 -3.86 3.01
CA ASN A 8 9.10 -4.53 1.83
C ASN A 8 10.51 -3.94 1.57
N PRO A 9 11.58 -4.76 1.50
CA PRO A 9 12.91 -4.26 1.15
C PRO A 9 12.95 -3.61 -0.25
N ASP A 10 12.12 -4.04 -1.20
CA ASP A 10 12.02 -3.45 -2.53
C ASP A 10 11.37 -2.05 -2.51
N THR A 11 10.57 -1.74 -1.48
CA THR A 11 10.06 -0.37 -1.27
C THR A 11 11.08 0.55 -0.60
N LYS A 12 12.30 0.09 -0.28
CA LYS A 12 13.41 0.95 0.19
C LYS A 12 14.18 1.62 -0.96
N SER A 13 13.77 1.43 -2.21
CA SER A 13 14.30 2.19 -3.34
C SER A 13 14.20 3.70 -3.08
N ASN A 14 15.31 4.42 -3.34
CA ASN A 14 15.35 5.88 -3.25
C ASN A 14 14.24 6.56 -4.07
N CYS A 15 13.78 5.91 -5.16
CA CYS A 15 12.73 6.41 -6.04
C CYS A 15 11.37 6.58 -5.33
N PHE A 16 11.12 5.83 -4.26
CA PHE A 16 9.86 5.90 -3.49
C PHE A 16 10.02 6.51 -2.09
N SER A 17 11.19 7.09 -1.79
CA SER A 17 11.48 7.71 -0.49
C SER A 17 10.47 8.81 -0.11
N CYS A 18 10.09 9.67 -1.07
CA CYS A 18 9.08 10.71 -0.88
C CYS A 18 7.71 10.11 -0.52
N PHE A 19 7.27 9.09 -1.25
CA PHE A 19 6.00 8.41 -1.00
C PHE A 19 5.96 7.72 0.36
N ARG A 20 7.10 7.16 0.81
CA ARG A 20 7.23 6.61 2.16
C ARG A 20 6.98 7.69 3.23
N GLY A 21 7.57 8.87 3.08
CA GLY A 21 7.33 10.01 3.97
C GLY A 21 5.89 10.49 3.94
N MET A 22 5.30 10.59 2.74
CA MET A 22 3.88 10.94 2.57
C MET A 22 2.97 9.91 3.24
N ARG A 23 3.27 8.61 3.15
CA ARG A 23 2.48 7.54 3.78
C ARG A 23 2.48 7.65 5.30
N VAL A 24 3.65 7.88 5.90
CA VAL A 24 3.79 8.07 7.36
C VAL A 24 2.99 9.30 7.83
N ARG A 25 2.99 10.37 7.03
CA ARG A 25 2.20 11.59 7.29
C ARG A 25 0.74 11.48 6.87
N ARG A 26 0.31 10.34 6.30
CA ARG A 26 -1.03 10.11 5.74
C ARG A 26 -1.45 11.13 4.67
N GLU A 27 -0.50 11.61 3.88
CA GLU A 27 -0.73 12.59 2.82
C GLU A 27 -1.08 11.91 1.48
N ARG A 28 -2.17 12.37 0.84
CA ARG A 28 -2.58 11.97 -0.51
C ARG A 28 -2.69 10.45 -0.69
N LEU A 29 -3.15 9.76 0.35
CA LEU A 29 -3.48 8.33 0.27
C LEU A 29 -4.67 8.16 -0.67
N ASP A 30 -4.55 7.28 -1.65
CA ASP A 30 -5.56 7.02 -2.69
C ASP A 30 -6.07 5.56 -2.66
N ILE A 31 -5.53 4.74 -1.77
CA ILE A 31 -5.98 3.37 -1.50
C ILE A 31 -5.84 3.03 -0.03
N PHE A 32 -6.86 2.32 0.49
CA PHE A 32 -6.87 1.78 1.84
C PHE A 32 -6.98 0.26 1.76
N ILE A 33 -6.10 -0.44 2.45
CA ILE A 33 -6.01 -1.90 2.43
C ILE A 33 -6.46 -2.42 3.79
N ASN A 34 -7.52 -3.22 3.79
CA ASN A 34 -7.96 -3.93 4.99
C ASN A 34 -7.18 -5.24 5.10
N THR A 35 -6.50 -5.37 6.23
CA THR A 35 -5.86 -6.63 6.64
C THR A 35 -6.90 -7.57 7.24
N MET A 36 -6.60 -8.87 7.23
CA MET A 36 -7.49 -9.87 7.84
C MET A 36 -7.58 -9.70 9.36
N GLU A 37 -6.60 -9.02 9.97
CA GLU A 37 -6.59 -8.65 11.38
C GLU A 37 -7.49 -7.43 11.70
N GLY A 38 -8.19 -6.87 10.70
CA GLY A 38 -9.07 -5.71 10.86
C GLY A 38 -8.34 -4.37 10.92
N GLU A 39 -7.03 -4.35 10.67
CA GLU A 39 -6.27 -3.11 10.53
C GLU A 39 -6.41 -2.56 9.11
N GLU A 40 -6.70 -1.28 8.99
CA GLU A 40 -6.71 -0.56 7.71
C GLU A 40 -5.38 0.16 7.50
N VAL A 41 -4.76 -0.06 6.34
CA VAL A 41 -3.48 0.53 5.95
C VAL A 41 -3.65 1.39 4.71
N GLY A 42 -3.47 2.70 4.85
CA GLY A 42 -3.42 3.62 3.72
C GLY A 42 -2.11 3.55 2.95
N ALA A 43 -2.19 3.63 1.62
CA ALA A 43 -1.03 3.61 0.73
C ALA A 43 -1.25 4.49 -0.53
N HIS A 44 -0.22 4.53 -1.38
CA HIS A 44 -0.26 5.18 -2.70
C HIS A 44 -0.32 4.10 -3.79
N ARG A 45 -1.35 4.16 -4.62
CA ARG A 45 -1.62 3.18 -5.68
C ARG A 45 -0.51 3.12 -6.72
N ILE A 46 0.12 4.26 -7.03
CA ILE A 46 1.26 4.31 -7.95
C ILE A 46 2.42 3.44 -7.46
N VAL A 47 2.69 3.45 -6.15
CA VAL A 47 3.75 2.65 -5.53
C VAL A 47 3.37 1.17 -5.57
N LEU A 48 2.13 0.84 -5.21
CA LEU A 48 1.64 -0.54 -5.27
C LEU A 48 1.65 -1.10 -6.69
N SER A 49 1.21 -0.31 -7.68
CA SER A 49 1.16 -0.74 -9.09
C SER A 49 2.55 -0.97 -9.67
N ALA A 50 3.53 -0.18 -9.24
CA ALA A 50 4.92 -0.34 -9.66
C ALA A 50 5.57 -1.60 -9.07
N SER A 51 5.30 -1.93 -7.80
CA SER A 51 5.83 -3.14 -7.15
C SER A 51 5.03 -4.40 -7.51
N PHE A 52 3.74 -4.27 -7.76
CA PHE A 52 2.80 -5.37 -7.92
C PHE A 52 1.84 -5.06 -9.08
N PRO A 53 2.13 -5.55 -10.30
CA PRO A 53 1.35 -5.24 -11.50
C PRO A 53 -0.14 -5.58 -11.40
N VAL A 54 -0.51 -6.47 -10.48
CA VAL A 54 -1.90 -6.82 -10.16
C VAL A 54 -2.73 -5.59 -9.79
N PHE A 55 -2.17 -4.67 -9.00
CA PHE A 55 -2.89 -3.45 -8.60
C PHE A 55 -3.07 -2.47 -9.75
N GLY A 56 -2.16 -2.46 -10.73
CA GLY A 56 -2.30 -1.62 -11.93
C GLY A 56 -3.49 -2.04 -12.82
N LYS A 57 -3.85 -3.33 -12.83
CA LYS A 57 -4.99 -3.83 -13.62
C LYS A 57 -6.35 -3.59 -12.96
N TYR A 58 -6.42 -3.71 -11.63
CA TYR A 58 -7.70 -3.66 -10.91
C TYR A 58 -8.10 -2.26 -10.43
N LEU A 59 -7.17 -1.30 -10.42
CA LEU A 59 -7.38 0.00 -9.79
C LEU A 59 -7.17 1.18 -10.76
N SER A 60 -7.55 1.05 -12.03
CA SER A 60 -7.32 2.09 -13.04
C SER A 60 -8.23 3.34 -12.91
N GLY A 61 -9.25 3.33 -12.06
CA GLY A 61 -10.16 4.47 -11.83
C GLY A 61 -9.66 5.47 -10.78
N ASN A 62 -10.12 6.73 -10.77
CA ASN A 62 -9.63 7.76 -9.82
C ASN A 62 -10.26 7.71 -8.42
N ASP A 63 -11.09 6.71 -8.14
CA ASP A 63 -11.77 6.62 -6.85
C ASP A 63 -10.83 6.11 -5.75
N VAL A 64 -11.06 6.58 -4.52
CA VAL A 64 -10.44 6.01 -3.33
C VAL A 64 -10.99 4.59 -3.18
N VAL A 65 -10.13 3.59 -3.35
CA VAL A 65 -10.54 2.18 -3.28
C VAL A 65 -10.18 1.60 -1.92
N HIS A 66 -11.14 0.95 -1.26
CA HIS A 66 -10.89 0.07 -0.12
C HIS A 66 -10.76 -1.36 -0.63
N VAL A 67 -9.60 -1.98 -0.43
CA VAL A 67 -9.32 -3.35 -0.89
C VAL A 67 -9.07 -4.25 0.31
N GLN A 68 -9.81 -5.34 0.44
CA GLN A 68 -9.48 -6.39 1.41
C GLN A 68 -8.55 -7.41 0.74
N LEU A 69 -7.35 -7.61 1.28
CA LEU A 69 -6.40 -8.59 0.76
C LEU A 69 -6.37 -9.82 1.66
N SER A 70 -6.51 -11.00 1.06
CA SER A 70 -6.16 -12.26 1.73
C SER A 70 -4.66 -12.26 2.01
N ARG A 71 -4.27 -12.61 3.25
CA ARG A 71 -2.87 -12.61 3.72
C ARG A 71 -1.98 -13.36 2.72
N PHE A 72 -0.95 -12.68 2.21
CA PHE A 72 0.04 -13.34 1.35
C PHE A 72 0.66 -14.52 2.09
N PRO A 73 0.84 -15.69 1.46
CA PRO A 73 1.60 -16.76 2.09
C PRO A 73 3.03 -16.25 2.29
N HIS A 74 3.44 -16.10 3.56
CA HIS A 74 4.85 -16.01 3.88
C HIS A 74 5.50 -17.33 3.46
N LYS A 75 6.34 -17.26 2.43
CA LYS A 75 7.41 -18.24 2.23
C LYS A 75 8.64 -17.72 2.95
#